data_AF-A0A7J6AV04-F1
#
_entry.id   AF-A0A7J6AV04-F1
#
_cell.length_a   1.000
_cell.length_b   1.000
_cell.length_c   1.000
_cell.angle_alpha   90.00
_cell.angle_beta   90.00
_cell.angle_gamma   90.00
#
_symmetry.space_group_name_H-M   'P 1'
#
loop_
_entity.id
_entity.type
_entity.pdbx_description
1 polymer ?
#
loop_
_entity_poly.entity_id
_entity_poly.type
_entity_poly.pdbx_seq_one_letter_code
_entity_poly.pdbx_strand_id
1 'polypeptide(L)'
;MRRDVRLASPSWNIMVLRRAEQHQFYMEFTPLLFYFGAMVLRQAKCSSVCSSESITLVQSFLGNFSKLGLNDSKLYTPTLSNYGRLQDVVFSLQQNCSRSTLRCFEMEMIVLVGETGQNSTLPKRLKSLSRQLSDKLEHCPQCEVYKEEKAEEFLKTLLHILGIMCSSNKSSKR
;
A
#
# COMPACT_ATOMS: atom_id res chain seq x y z
N MET A 1 75.89 48.20 12.84
CA MET A 1 75.69 46.89 12.17
C MET A 1 74.29 46.39 12.49
N ARG A 2 73.46 46.18 11.45
CA ARG A 2 72.02 45.93 11.55
C ARG A 2 71.74 44.48 11.99
N ARG A 3 70.69 44.33 12.81
CA ARG A 3 70.12 43.07 13.28
C ARG A 3 69.44 42.33 12.13
N ASP A 4 69.66 41.02 12.09
CA ASP A 4 68.87 40.05 11.33
C ASP A 4 67.40 40.12 11.74
N VAL A 5 66.50 40.31 10.77
CA VAL A 5 65.08 40.04 10.91
C VAL A 5 64.78 38.82 10.03
N ARG A 6 64.63 37.67 10.67
CA ARG A 6 64.05 36.48 10.05
C ARG A 6 62.59 36.77 9.69
N LEU A 7 62.30 36.85 8.39
CA LEU A 7 60.94 36.81 7.86
C LEU A 7 60.33 35.42 8.09
N ALA A 8 59.24 35.38 8.86
CA ALA A 8 58.46 34.18 9.12
C ALA A 8 57.67 33.74 7.86
N SER A 9 57.57 32.43 7.70
CA SER A 9 56.98 31.69 6.56
C SER A 9 55.45 31.89 6.38
N PRO A 10 54.93 32.00 5.14
CA PRO A 10 53.50 32.21 4.85
C PRO A 10 52.63 30.93 4.88
N SER A 11 53.16 29.79 5.35
CA SER A 11 52.54 28.47 5.19
C SER A 11 51.29 28.20 6.07
N TRP A 12 51.18 28.86 7.23
CA TRP A 12 50.15 28.52 8.23
C TRP A 12 48.75 29.06 7.92
N ASN A 13 48.65 30.19 7.19
CA ASN A 13 47.36 30.82 6.91
C ASN A 13 46.53 30.07 5.86
N ILE A 14 47.17 29.43 4.88
CA ILE A 14 46.47 28.70 3.80
C ILE A 14 45.84 27.40 4.33
N MET A 15 46.49 26.74 5.28
CA MET A 15 46.04 25.46 5.84
C MET A 15 44.82 25.62 6.77
N VAL A 16 44.74 26.73 7.50
CA VAL A 16 43.60 27.06 8.37
C VAL A 16 42.39 27.53 7.56
N LEU A 17 42.59 28.31 6.49
CA LEU A 17 41.51 28.75 5.60
C LEU A 17 40.85 27.56 4.88
N ARG A 18 41.65 26.63 4.33
CA ARG A 18 41.12 25.41 3.70
C ARG A 18 40.34 24.54 4.68
N ARG A 19 40.78 24.46 5.94
CA ARG A 19 40.07 23.70 6.98
C ARG A 19 38.73 24.34 7.33
N ALA A 20 38.66 25.66 7.43
CA ALA A 20 37.40 26.35 7.69
C ALA A 20 36.41 26.20 6.52
N GLU A 21 36.85 26.37 5.27
CA GLU A 21 36.01 26.17 4.08
C GLU A 21 35.52 24.72 3.96
N GLN A 22 36.38 23.75 4.24
CA GLN A 22 36.04 22.32 4.17
C GLN A 22 35.05 21.89 5.27
N HIS A 23 35.14 22.49 6.46
CA HIS A 23 34.15 22.29 7.53
C HIS A 23 32.83 23.02 7.27
N GLN A 24 32.86 24.21 6.67
CA GLN A 24 31.66 24.98 6.34
C GLN A 24 30.85 24.30 5.23
N PHE A 25 31.52 23.71 4.23
CA PHE A 25 30.90 22.85 3.23
C PHE A 25 30.26 21.61 3.87
N TYR A 26 30.94 20.95 4.82
CA TYR A 26 30.43 19.76 5.49
C TYR A 26 29.17 20.00 6.35
N MET A 27 29.01 21.21 6.89
CA MET A 27 27.89 21.57 7.78
C MET A 27 26.58 21.87 7.01
N GLU A 28 26.64 22.20 5.72
CA GLU A 28 25.45 22.42 4.88
C GLU A 28 24.97 21.15 4.16
N PHE A 29 25.88 20.26 3.75
CA PHE A 29 25.50 19.02 3.05
C PHE A 29 24.99 17.91 3.98
N THR A 30 25.42 17.90 5.24
CA THR A 30 24.97 16.90 6.23
C THR A 30 23.45 16.91 6.45
N PRO A 31 22.77 18.03 6.74
CA PRO A 31 21.32 18.04 6.92
C PRO A 31 20.57 17.65 5.63
N LEU A 32 21.09 18.01 4.45
CA LEU A 32 20.53 17.59 3.16
C LEU A 32 20.66 16.07 2.95
N LEU A 33 21.84 15.49 3.22
CA LEU A 33 22.05 14.04 3.11
C LEU A 33 21.20 13.26 4.11
N PHE A 34 21.03 13.76 5.33
CA PHE A 34 20.10 13.17 6.30
C PHE A 34 18.64 13.31 5.87
N TYR A 35 18.27 14.43 5.24
CA TYR A 35 16.93 14.63 4.68
C TYR A 35 16.67 13.69 3.50
N PHE A 36 17.60 13.57 2.55
CA PHE A 36 17.51 12.61 1.45
C PHE A 36 17.51 11.17 1.97
N GLY A 37 18.35 10.85 2.95
CA GLY A 37 18.34 9.54 3.63
C GLY A 37 17.00 9.26 4.31
N ALA A 38 16.41 10.22 5.00
CA ALA A 38 15.09 10.10 5.62
C ALA A 38 13.98 9.99 4.58
N MET A 39 14.06 10.70 3.45
CA MET A 39 13.10 10.61 2.35
C MET A 39 13.22 9.27 1.61
N VAL A 40 14.43 8.75 1.41
CA VAL A 40 14.68 7.42 0.84
C VAL A 40 14.23 6.33 1.80
N LEU A 41 14.49 6.46 3.11
CA LEU A 41 14.00 5.52 4.13
C LEU A 41 12.46 5.57 4.28
N ARG A 42 11.85 6.75 4.11
CA ARG A 42 10.39 6.91 4.03
C ARG A 42 9.82 6.24 2.79
N GLN A 43 10.49 6.31 1.64
CA GLN A 43 10.10 5.63 0.41
C GLN A 43 10.38 4.11 0.45
N ALA A 44 11.43 3.68 1.14
CA ALA A 44 11.78 2.26 1.33
C ALA A 44 10.82 1.54 2.28
N LYS A 45 10.06 2.29 3.10
CA LYS A 45 8.90 1.79 3.83
C LYS A 45 7.72 1.62 2.87
N CYS A 46 7.92 0.75 1.86
CA CYS A 46 6.86 0.25 1.00
C CYS A 46 5.87 -0.52 1.88
N SER A 47 4.86 0.15 2.42
CA SER A 47 3.65 -0.52 2.88
C SER A 47 3.00 -1.10 1.63
N SER A 48 3.28 -2.38 1.32
CA SER A 48 2.51 -3.07 0.30
C SER A 48 1.06 -2.99 0.76
N VAL A 49 0.24 -2.23 0.02
CA VAL A 49 -1.17 -2.04 0.35
C VAL A 49 -1.83 -3.41 0.57
N CYS A 50 -1.46 -4.41 -0.22
CA CYS A 50 -2.02 -5.76 -0.19
C CYS A 50 -0.99 -6.82 0.26
N SER A 51 -1.41 -7.73 1.17
CA SER A 51 -0.63 -8.91 1.62
C SER A 51 -1.06 -10.15 0.84
N SER A 52 -0.09 -10.94 0.38
CA SER A 52 -0.30 -12.25 -0.29
C SER A 52 -1.12 -13.23 0.55
N GLU A 53 -1.10 -13.10 1.87
CA GLU A 53 -1.87 -13.93 2.79
C GLU A 53 -3.38 -13.76 2.60
N SER A 54 -3.85 -12.59 2.17
CA SER A 54 -5.29 -12.39 1.92
C SER A 54 -5.74 -13.17 0.69
N ILE A 55 -4.88 -13.24 -0.34
CA ILE A 55 -5.11 -14.02 -1.56
C ILE A 55 -5.15 -15.52 -1.24
N THR A 56 -4.18 -16.01 -0.47
CA THR A 56 -4.12 -17.44 -0.12
C THR A 56 -5.31 -17.87 0.75
N LEU A 57 -5.80 -17.00 1.63
CA LEU A 57 -7.01 -17.26 2.40
C LEU A 57 -8.24 -17.39 1.49
N VAL A 58 -8.45 -16.47 0.55
CA VAL A 58 -9.58 -16.57 -0.40
C VAL A 58 -9.47 -17.83 -1.26
N GLN A 59 -8.26 -18.18 -1.71
CA GLN A 59 -8.01 -19.43 -2.43
C GLN A 59 -8.34 -20.68 -1.58
N SER A 60 -8.08 -20.64 -0.28
CA SER A 60 -8.45 -21.74 0.64
C SER A 60 -9.97 -21.91 0.75
N PHE A 61 -10.73 -20.80 0.81
CA PHE A 61 -12.20 -20.86 0.78
C PHE A 61 -12.71 -21.46 -0.53
N LEU A 62 -12.16 -21.03 -1.68
CA LEU A 62 -12.51 -21.59 -2.98
C LEU A 62 -12.14 -23.09 -3.10
N GLY A 63 -10.97 -23.48 -2.61
CA GLY A 63 -10.51 -24.88 -2.65
C GLY A 63 -11.32 -25.81 -1.74
N ASN A 64 -11.91 -25.28 -0.66
CA ASN A 64 -12.76 -26.03 0.27
C ASN A 64 -14.26 -25.76 0.06
N PHE A 65 -14.65 -25.08 -1.02
CA PHE A 65 -15.99 -24.56 -1.23
C PHE A 65 -17.10 -25.59 -0.97
N SER A 66 -17.00 -26.78 -1.57
CA SER A 66 -17.99 -27.86 -1.40
C SER A 66 -18.03 -28.43 0.02
N LYS A 67 -16.89 -28.44 0.74
CA LYS A 67 -16.82 -28.95 2.13
C LYS A 67 -17.44 -27.99 3.12
N LEU A 68 -17.46 -26.70 2.78
CA LEU A 68 -17.99 -25.62 3.62
C LEU A 68 -19.50 -25.43 3.46
N GLY A 69 -20.17 -26.18 2.57
CA GLY A 69 -21.61 -26.09 2.38
C GLY A 69 -22.10 -24.76 1.78
N LEU A 70 -21.24 -24.06 1.04
CA LEU A 70 -21.48 -22.68 0.57
C LEU A 70 -22.41 -22.55 -0.65
N ASN A 71 -23.08 -23.63 -1.05
CA ASN A 71 -23.83 -23.67 -2.31
C ASN A 71 -25.08 -22.78 -2.29
N ASP A 72 -25.68 -22.62 -1.11
CA ASP A 72 -26.93 -21.87 -0.94
C ASP A 72 -26.70 -20.43 -0.47
N SER A 73 -25.47 -20.11 -0.04
CA SER A 73 -25.09 -18.77 0.42
C SER A 73 -25.12 -17.77 -0.74
N LYS A 74 -25.80 -16.65 -0.49
CA LYS A 74 -25.89 -15.51 -1.38
C LYS A 74 -25.39 -14.27 -0.67
N LEU A 75 -24.48 -13.55 -1.30
CA LEU A 75 -23.77 -12.43 -0.70
C LEU A 75 -23.82 -11.21 -1.61
N TYR A 76 -23.96 -10.04 -1.00
CA TYR A 76 -23.90 -8.77 -1.73
C TYR A 76 -22.55 -8.62 -2.40
N THR A 77 -22.51 -8.67 -3.73
CA THR A 77 -21.25 -8.75 -4.47
C THR A 77 -21.05 -7.48 -5.29
N PRO A 78 -20.19 -6.54 -4.83
CA PRO A 78 -19.77 -5.42 -5.64
C PRO A 78 -19.11 -5.91 -6.93
N THR A 79 -19.64 -5.52 -8.08
CA THR A 79 -19.10 -5.97 -9.37
C THR A 79 -17.88 -5.16 -9.81
N LEU A 80 -17.09 -5.72 -10.73
CA LEU A 80 -15.97 -5.00 -11.36
C LEU A 80 -16.42 -3.71 -12.05
N SER A 81 -17.62 -3.64 -12.61
CA SER A 81 -18.15 -2.38 -13.17
C SER A 81 -18.39 -1.30 -12.11
N ASN A 82 -18.66 -1.66 -10.85
CA ASN A 82 -18.70 -0.73 -9.71
C ASN A 82 -17.28 -0.35 -9.23
N TYR A 83 -16.26 -1.16 -9.58
CA TYR A 83 -14.83 -0.99 -9.28
C TYR A 83 -14.06 -0.29 -10.43
N GLY A 84 -14.66 -0.12 -11.62
CA GLY A 84 -14.05 0.49 -12.82
C GLY A 84 -13.98 -0.48 -14.01
N ARG A 85 -14.28 0.02 -15.22
CA ARG A 85 -14.42 -0.79 -16.44
C ARG A 85 -13.10 -1.49 -16.83
N LEU A 86 -13.16 -2.81 -17.08
CA LEU A 86 -12.14 -3.58 -17.79
C LEU A 86 -12.22 -3.26 -19.29
N GLN A 87 -11.41 -2.30 -19.73
CA GLN A 87 -10.85 -2.30 -21.08
C GLN A 87 -9.55 -1.53 -21.02
N ASP A 88 -8.56 -2.08 -21.72
CA ASP A 88 -7.16 -1.68 -21.79
C ASP A 88 -6.88 -0.23 -21.39
N VAL A 89 -5.93 -0.09 -20.45
CA VAL A 89 -5.13 1.10 -20.09
C VAL A 89 -5.10 1.29 -18.57
N VAL A 90 -3.93 0.94 -18.02
CA VAL A 90 -3.25 1.58 -16.90
C VAL A 90 -4.07 1.82 -15.63
N PHE A 91 -3.88 0.85 -14.75
CA PHE A 91 -3.89 0.93 -13.29
C PHE A 91 -3.71 2.34 -12.70
N SER A 92 -4.83 3.05 -12.55
CA SER A 92 -4.99 4.13 -11.60
C SER A 92 -6.34 3.89 -10.97
N LEU A 93 -6.36 3.65 -9.65
CA LEU A 93 -7.57 3.51 -8.84
C LEU A 93 -8.37 4.83 -8.90
N GLN A 94 -9.05 5.08 -10.01
CA GLN A 94 -10.13 6.05 -10.10
C GLN A 94 -11.42 5.33 -9.72
N GLN A 95 -11.38 4.80 -8.50
CA GLN A 95 -12.57 4.37 -7.83
C GLN A 95 -13.00 5.44 -6.89
N ASN A 96 -14.17 5.92 -7.20
CA ASN A 96 -14.85 6.84 -6.34
C ASN A 96 -15.18 6.22 -4.97
N CYS A 97 -15.26 4.89 -4.86
CA CYS A 97 -15.75 4.19 -3.67
C CYS A 97 -14.88 2.99 -3.25
N SER A 98 -13.57 3.04 -3.46
CA SER A 98 -12.66 1.90 -3.20
C SER A 98 -12.67 1.37 -1.76
N ARG A 99 -12.69 2.26 -0.76
CA ARG A 99 -12.77 1.91 0.65
C ARG A 99 -14.13 1.32 0.97
N SER A 100 -15.20 1.96 0.50
CA SER A 100 -16.58 1.51 0.72
C SER A 100 -16.83 0.13 0.10
N THR A 101 -16.38 -0.10 -1.13
CA THR A 101 -16.49 -1.41 -1.80
C THR A 101 -15.77 -2.51 -1.05
N LEU A 102 -14.52 -2.28 -0.62
CA LEU A 102 -13.77 -3.29 0.13
C LEU A 102 -14.38 -3.56 1.51
N ARG A 103 -15.05 -2.56 2.10
CA ARG A 103 -15.80 -2.73 3.34
C ARG A 103 -17.05 -3.59 3.15
N CYS A 104 -17.70 -3.55 1.99
CA CYS A 104 -18.78 -4.49 1.68
C CYS A 104 -18.25 -5.92 1.60
N PHE A 105 -17.13 -6.15 0.92
CA PHE A 105 -16.47 -7.47 0.96
C PHE A 105 -16.10 -7.91 2.38
N GLU A 106 -15.63 -7.00 3.23
CA GLU A 106 -15.40 -7.31 4.66
C GLU A 106 -16.67 -7.80 5.35
N MET A 107 -17.77 -7.06 5.22
CA MET A 107 -19.05 -7.37 5.88
C MET A 107 -19.62 -8.72 5.41
N GLU A 108 -19.67 -8.95 4.10
CA GLU A 108 -20.14 -10.21 3.54
C GLU A 108 -19.21 -11.38 3.88
N MET A 109 -17.90 -11.14 3.99
CA MET A 109 -16.98 -12.18 4.47
C MET A 109 -17.21 -12.53 5.94
N ILE A 110 -17.66 -11.58 6.78
CA ILE A 110 -18.06 -11.88 8.17
C ILE A 110 -19.27 -12.80 8.18
N VAL A 111 -20.27 -12.53 7.34
CA VAL A 111 -21.45 -13.40 7.17
C VAL A 111 -21.01 -14.81 6.74
N LEU A 112 -20.21 -14.91 5.68
CA LEU A 112 -19.73 -16.20 5.15
C LEU A 112 -18.92 -17.00 6.19
N VAL A 113 -18.07 -16.33 6.97
CA VAL A 113 -17.31 -16.95 8.06
C VAL A 113 -18.24 -17.44 9.18
N GLY A 114 -19.27 -16.67 9.49
CA GLY A 114 -20.29 -17.05 10.47
C GLY A 114 -21.10 -18.28 10.04
N GLU A 115 -21.51 -18.34 8.78
CA GLU A 115 -22.26 -19.47 8.21
C GLU A 115 -21.44 -20.76 8.18
N THR A 116 -20.14 -20.66 7.91
CA THR A 116 -19.25 -21.82 7.77
C THR A 116 -18.63 -22.29 9.08
N GLY A 117 -18.70 -21.47 10.14
CA GLY A 117 -17.97 -21.70 11.39
C GLY A 117 -16.44 -21.70 11.24
N GLN A 118 -15.92 -21.23 10.11
CA GLN A 118 -14.47 -21.16 9.87
C GLN A 118 -13.82 -20.12 10.78
N ASN A 119 -12.60 -20.39 11.25
CA ASN A 119 -11.81 -19.36 11.92
C ASN A 119 -10.89 -18.67 10.91
N SER A 120 -11.35 -17.56 10.33
CA SER A 120 -10.61 -16.82 9.31
C SER A 120 -10.17 -15.44 9.79
N THR A 121 -8.92 -15.09 9.52
CA THR A 121 -8.40 -13.73 9.74
C THR A 121 -8.69 -12.80 8.56
N LEU A 122 -9.27 -13.31 7.46
CA LEU A 122 -9.51 -12.56 6.24
C LEU A 122 -10.35 -11.29 6.46
N PRO A 123 -11.48 -11.31 7.22
CA PRO A 123 -12.23 -10.07 7.48
C PRO A 123 -11.38 -8.98 8.14
N LYS A 124 -10.55 -9.33 9.13
CA LYS A 124 -9.66 -8.38 9.80
C LYS A 124 -8.63 -7.78 8.83
N ARG A 125 -8.16 -8.58 7.87
CA ARG A 125 -7.23 -8.14 6.83
C ARG A 125 -7.90 -7.20 5.83
N LEU A 126 -9.10 -7.53 5.36
CA LEU A 126 -9.90 -6.66 4.49
C LEU A 126 -10.20 -5.31 5.17
N LYS A 127 -10.52 -5.32 6.47
CA LYS A 127 -10.67 -4.10 7.28
C LYS A 127 -9.40 -3.27 7.35
N SER A 128 -8.25 -3.92 7.54
CA SER A 128 -6.97 -3.22 7.59
C SER A 128 -6.60 -2.62 6.23
N LEU A 129 -6.92 -3.33 5.16
CA LEU A 129 -6.71 -2.90 3.79
C LEU A 129 -7.62 -1.71 3.43
N SER A 130 -8.90 -1.77 3.79
CA SER A 130 -9.86 -0.70 3.50
C SER A 130 -9.52 0.62 4.18
N ARG A 131 -8.89 0.58 5.37
CA ARG A 131 -8.38 1.78 6.07
C ARG A 131 -7.26 2.50 5.33
N GLN A 132 -6.54 1.83 4.44
CA GLN A 132 -5.47 2.43 3.63
C GLN A 132 -6.01 3.04 2.34
N LEU A 133 -7.29 2.80 2.03
CA LEU A 133 -7.96 3.32 0.84
C LEU A 133 -8.74 4.58 1.19
N SER A 134 -9.05 5.36 0.17
CA SER A 134 -9.89 6.55 0.28
C SER A 134 -10.92 6.56 -0.83
N ASP A 135 -12.13 6.99 -0.48
CA ASP A 135 -13.21 7.22 -1.43
C ASP A 135 -13.06 8.63 -2.01
N LYS A 136 -13.34 8.78 -3.30
CA LYS A 136 -13.33 10.09 -3.99
C LYS A 136 -14.73 10.69 -4.10
N LEU A 137 -15.78 9.89 -3.99
CA LEU A 137 -17.16 10.37 -3.88
C LEU A 137 -17.53 10.59 -2.41
N GLU A 138 -18.31 11.64 -2.15
CA GLU A 138 -18.89 11.87 -0.83
C GLU A 138 -19.90 10.79 -0.45
N HIS A 139 -20.68 10.31 -1.43
CA HIS A 139 -21.72 9.32 -1.20
C HIS A 139 -21.44 8.07 -2.03
N CYS A 140 -21.02 7.02 -1.33
CA CYS A 140 -20.85 5.68 -1.89
C CYS A 140 -22.07 4.81 -1.62
N PRO A 141 -22.44 3.92 -2.56
CA PRO A 141 -23.57 3.02 -2.38
C PRO A 141 -23.38 2.11 -1.17
N GLN A 142 -24.48 1.83 -0.47
CA GLN A 142 -24.53 0.83 0.59
C GLN A 142 -24.41 -0.59 0.00
N CYS A 143 -24.04 -1.57 0.82
CA CYS A 143 -23.72 -2.92 0.35
C CYS A 143 -24.96 -3.63 -0.20
N GLU A 144 -26.11 -3.42 0.43
CA GLU A 144 -27.40 -4.03 0.10
C GLU A 144 -27.97 -3.54 -1.25
N VAL A 145 -27.37 -2.50 -1.84
CA VAL A 145 -27.69 -2.04 -3.19
C VAL A 145 -27.07 -2.96 -4.25
N TYR A 146 -25.99 -3.66 -3.91
CA TYR A 146 -25.36 -4.61 -4.83
C TYR A 146 -26.24 -5.84 -5.01
N LYS A 147 -26.04 -6.53 -6.13
CA LYS A 147 -26.73 -7.79 -6.38
C LYS A 147 -26.17 -8.88 -5.47
N GLU A 148 -27.06 -9.67 -4.91
CA GLU A 148 -26.69 -10.92 -4.25
C GLU A 148 -26.26 -11.95 -5.29
N GLU A 149 -25.02 -12.42 -5.19
CA GLU A 149 -24.47 -13.48 -6.03
C GLU A 149 -24.14 -14.71 -5.19
N LYS A 150 -23.95 -15.85 -5.85
CA LYS A 150 -23.51 -17.08 -5.19
C LYS A 150 -22.17 -16.86 -4.51
N ALA A 151 -21.94 -17.50 -3.36
CA ALA A 151 -20.69 -17.38 -2.61
C ALA A 151 -19.42 -17.68 -3.45
N GLU A 152 -19.51 -18.59 -4.43
CA GLU A 152 -18.39 -18.87 -5.33
C GLU A 152 -18.01 -17.64 -6.18
N GLU A 153 -19.01 -16.94 -6.72
CA GLU A 153 -18.82 -15.76 -7.55
C GLU A 153 -18.33 -14.57 -6.72
N PHE A 154 -18.88 -14.42 -5.51
CA PHE A 154 -18.39 -13.47 -4.52
C PHE A 154 -16.89 -13.67 -4.24
N LEU A 155 -16.47 -14.91 -3.94
CA LEU A 155 -15.07 -15.23 -3.63
C LEU A 155 -14.14 -15.04 -4.84
N LYS A 156 -14.58 -15.40 -6.05
CA LYS A 156 -13.83 -15.14 -7.29
C LYS A 156 -13.64 -13.66 -7.54
N THR A 157 -14.69 -12.86 -7.35
CA THR A 157 -14.64 -11.41 -7.51
C THR A 157 -13.68 -10.78 -6.50
N LEU A 158 -13.77 -11.18 -5.23
CA LEU A 158 -12.86 -10.75 -4.17
C LEU A 158 -11.40 -11.11 -4.50
N LEU A 159 -11.15 -12.35 -4.94
CA LEU A 159 -9.82 -12.81 -5.34
C LEU A 159 -9.23 -11.94 -6.45
N HIS A 160 -10.04 -11.63 -7.46
CA HIS A 160 -9.63 -10.81 -8.59
C HIS A 160 -9.27 -9.38 -8.15
N ILE A 161 -10.12 -8.75 -7.32
CA ILE A 161 -9.87 -7.41 -6.77
C ILE A 161 -8.59 -7.39 -5.93
N LEU A 162 -8.40 -8.36 -5.03
CA LEU A 162 -7.17 -8.47 -4.25
C LEU A 162 -5.94 -8.70 -5.14
N GLY A 163 -6.07 -9.52 -6.19
CA GLY A 163 -5.01 -9.76 -7.17
C GLY A 163 -4.58 -8.48 -7.90
N ILE A 164 -5.55 -7.67 -8.32
CA ILE A 164 -5.33 -6.34 -8.90
C ILE A 164 -4.57 -5.45 -7.90
N MET A 165 -5.08 -5.30 -6.68
CA MET A 165 -4.48 -4.46 -5.63
C MET A 165 -3.06 -4.89 -5.22
N CYS A 166 -2.77 -6.19 -5.26
CA CYS A 166 -1.46 -6.75 -4.97
C CYS A 166 -0.47 -6.60 -6.15
N SER A 167 -0.94 -6.58 -7.40
CA SER A 167 -0.08 -6.57 -8.59
C SER A 167 0.46 -5.17 -8.93
N SER A 168 -0.29 -4.11 -8.69
CA SER A 168 0.16 -2.73 -8.92
C SER A 168 1.31 -2.25 -8.04
N ASN A 169 1.55 -2.93 -6.92
CA ASN A 169 2.71 -2.63 -6.08
C ASN A 169 4.04 -3.06 -6.72
N LYS A 170 4.01 -3.90 -7.77
CA LYS A 170 5.23 -4.37 -8.45
C LYS A 170 5.69 -3.46 -9.59
N SER A 171 4.78 -2.67 -10.19
CA SER A 171 5.07 -1.80 -11.34
C SER A 171 5.59 -0.41 -10.98
N SER A 172 5.46 0.04 -9.72
CA SER A 172 6.02 1.32 -9.26
C SER A 172 7.53 1.27 -8.90
N LYS A 173 8.23 0.19 -9.28
CA LYS A 173 9.65 -0.08 -8.96
C LYS A 173 10.57 -0.18 -10.20
N ARG A 174 10.13 0.27 -11.37
CA ARG A 174 10.99 0.35 -12.56
C ARG A 174 11.29 1.78 -12.95
#